data_AF-A0A965CZZ5-F1
#
_entry.id   AF-A0A965CZZ5-F1
#
_cell.length_a   1.000
_cell.length_b   1.000
_cell.length_c   1.000
_cell.angle_alpha   90.00
_cell.angle_beta   90.00
_cell.angle_gamma   90.00
#
_symmetry.space_group_name_H-M   'P 1'
#
loop_
_entity.id
_entity.type
_entity.pdbx_description
1 polymer ?
#
loop_
_entity_poly.entity_id
_entity_poly.type
_entity_poly.pdbx_seq_one_letter_code
_entity_poly.pdbx_strand_id
1 'polypeptide(L)'
;MNRRGFLASAGAAAVTAWLPGRAFAAGGQYDRLLVLVELKGGNDGLNTIVPYADSEYYTLRQRIGIARDQVLQLDAQAGLHPSLQPLMALWQNRELAVVQSVGYPSANLSHFRSIEIWDTASKSDQYLSDGWLTRAFAAAPVPRNYAADGVVLGSNEMGPLAGGGTRALAL
;
A
#
# COMPACT_ATOMS: atom_id res chain seq x y z
N MET A 1 -31.25 19.87 41.58
CA MET A 1 -30.67 18.77 40.77
C MET A 1 -30.08 17.74 41.71
N ASN A 2 -30.51 16.47 41.69
CA ASN A 2 -30.02 15.43 42.63
C ASN A 2 -28.73 14.79 42.09
N ARG A 3 -27.77 14.42 42.97
CA ARG A 3 -26.47 13.81 42.63
C ARG A 3 -26.62 12.60 41.69
N ARG A 4 -27.66 11.79 41.90
CA ARG A 4 -28.01 10.65 41.04
C ARG A 4 -28.35 11.06 39.60
N GLY A 5 -29.05 12.18 39.43
CA GLY A 5 -29.39 12.72 38.12
C GLY A 5 -28.15 13.25 37.40
N PHE A 6 -27.27 13.96 38.11
CA PHE A 6 -26.01 14.47 37.56
C PHE A 6 -25.07 13.35 37.09
N LEU A 7 -24.90 12.29 37.89
CA LEU A 7 -24.05 11.15 37.53
C LEU A 7 -24.60 10.34 36.36
N ALA A 8 -25.92 10.15 36.30
CA ALA A 8 -26.55 9.50 35.16
C ALA A 8 -26.37 10.31 33.87
N SER A 9 -26.54 11.63 33.92
CA SER A 9 -26.31 12.51 32.77
C SER A 9 -24.84 12.59 32.35
N ALA A 10 -23.91 12.62 33.29
CA ALA A 10 -22.47 12.64 33.00
C ALA A 10 -22.00 11.31 32.38
N GLY A 11 -22.51 10.17 32.87
CA GLY A 11 -22.23 8.85 32.29
C GLY A 11 -22.79 8.70 30.87
N ALA A 12 -24.01 9.18 30.62
CA ALA A 12 -24.60 9.15 29.28
C ALA A 12 -23.81 10.02 28.28
N ALA A 13 -23.38 11.22 28.69
CA ALA A 13 -22.56 12.11 27.88
C ALA A 13 -21.18 11.49 27.55
N ALA A 14 -20.58 10.79 28.52
CA ALA A 14 -19.33 10.06 28.30
C ALA A 14 -19.51 8.92 27.28
N VAL A 15 -20.59 8.14 27.35
CA VAL A 15 -20.84 7.07 26.37
C VAL A 15 -21.03 7.62 24.95
N THR A 16 -21.73 8.75 24.78
CA THR A 16 -21.88 9.38 23.46
C THR A 16 -20.57 9.95 22.89
N ALA A 17 -19.65 10.39 23.75
CA ALA A 17 -18.34 10.88 23.32
C ALA A 17 -17.39 9.76 22.86
N TRP A 18 -17.68 8.50 23.23
CA TRP A 18 -16.89 7.32 22.89
C TRP A 18 -17.52 6.46 21.79
N LEU A 19 -18.74 6.77 21.35
CA LEU A 19 -19.28 6.15 20.15
C LEU A 19 -18.47 6.66 18.95
N PRO A 20 -17.83 5.77 18.15
CA PRO A 20 -17.18 6.21 16.93
C PRO A 20 -18.22 6.94 16.09
N GLY A 21 -17.96 8.22 15.80
CA GLY A 21 -18.82 8.99 14.92
C GLY A 21 -19.00 8.19 13.63
N ARG A 22 -20.25 7.96 13.21
CA ARG A 22 -20.52 7.44 11.88
C ARG A 22 -20.06 8.50 10.89
N ALA A 23 -18.81 8.38 10.45
CA ALA A 23 -18.30 9.12 9.31
C ALA A 23 -19.00 8.55 8.08
N PHE A 24 -20.08 9.19 7.68
CA PHE A 24 -20.53 9.05 6.30
C PHE A 24 -19.45 9.72 5.45
N ALA A 25 -18.96 9.01 4.43
CA ALA A 25 -18.17 9.63 3.40
C ALA A 25 -19.01 10.77 2.81
N ALA A 26 -18.69 12.01 3.19
CA ALA A 26 -19.14 13.15 2.42
C ALA A 26 -18.63 12.88 1.00
N GLY A 27 -19.53 12.95 0.01
CA GLY A 27 -19.18 12.82 -1.40
C GLY A 27 -18.23 13.95 -1.80
N GLY A 28 -16.96 13.84 -1.42
CA GLY A 28 -15.89 14.67 -1.91
C GLY A 28 -15.50 14.13 -3.27
N GLN A 29 -15.46 15.00 -4.28
CA GLN A 29 -14.74 14.70 -5.49
C GLN A 29 -13.25 14.70 -5.14
N TYR A 30 -12.66 13.50 -5.09
CA TYR A 30 -11.23 13.33 -5.03
C TYR A 30 -10.69 13.44 -6.47
N ASP A 31 -10.19 14.61 -6.86
CA ASP A 31 -9.71 14.83 -8.24
C ASP A 31 -8.48 13.98 -8.59
N ARG A 32 -7.66 13.64 -7.59
CA ARG A 32 -6.45 12.83 -7.73
C ARG A 32 -6.36 11.85 -6.56
N LEU A 33 -6.62 10.58 -6.85
CA LEU A 33 -6.56 9.48 -5.88
C LEU A 33 -5.32 8.63 -6.16
N LEU A 34 -4.54 8.35 -5.12
CA LEU A 34 -3.48 7.34 -5.14
C LEU A 34 -3.99 6.10 -4.41
N VAL A 35 -3.97 4.96 -5.08
CA VAL A 35 -4.20 3.65 -4.46
C VAL A 35 -2.87 2.91 -4.43
N LEU A 36 -2.36 2.64 -3.22
CA LEU A 36 -1.17 1.84 -3.01
C LEU A 36 -1.58 0.43 -2.61
N VAL A 37 -1.18 -0.57 -3.39
CA VAL A 37 -1.42 -1.99 -3.10
C VAL A 37 -0.10 -2.63 -2.74
N GLU A 38 0.04 -3.01 -1.47
CA GLU A 38 1.19 -3.76 -0.97
C GLU A 38 0.83 -5.25 -0.88
N LEU A 39 1.62 -6.10 -1.54
CA LEU A 39 1.44 -7.56 -1.48
C LEU A 39 2.28 -8.15 -0.34
N LYS A 40 1.76 -8.08 0.89
CA LYS A 40 2.39 -8.71 2.07
C LYS A 40 2.43 -10.23 1.92
N GLY A 41 3.47 -10.86 2.46
CA GLY A 41 3.60 -12.32 2.51
C GLY A 41 4.48 -12.94 1.41
N GLY A 42 5.27 -12.13 0.70
CA GLY A 42 6.31 -12.63 -0.22
C GLY A 42 5.78 -12.97 -1.60
N ASN A 43 5.30 -11.95 -2.33
CA ASN A 43 4.93 -12.10 -3.73
C ASN A 43 6.09 -12.68 -4.57
N ASP A 44 5.80 -13.71 -5.37
CA ASP A 44 6.75 -14.20 -6.37
C ASP A 44 6.79 -13.24 -7.56
N GLY A 45 7.73 -12.30 -7.53
CA GLY A 45 7.91 -11.32 -8.61
C GLY A 45 8.18 -11.95 -9.97
N LEU A 46 8.87 -13.10 -10.02
CA LEU A 46 9.21 -13.79 -11.27
C LEU A 46 8.05 -14.62 -11.83
N ASN A 47 7.03 -14.90 -11.02
CA ASN A 47 5.75 -15.41 -11.51
C ASN A 47 4.71 -14.30 -11.71
N THR A 48 4.94 -13.09 -11.20
CA THR A 48 4.10 -11.91 -11.48
C THR A 48 4.44 -11.33 -12.85
N ILE A 49 5.73 -11.06 -13.07
CA ILE A 49 6.33 -10.65 -14.33
C ILE A 49 7.25 -11.78 -14.78
N VAL A 50 6.76 -12.62 -15.69
CA VAL A 50 7.39 -13.86 -16.12
C VAL A 50 8.42 -13.56 -17.23
N PRO A 51 9.72 -13.82 -17.01
CA PRO A 51 10.75 -13.71 -18.06
C PRO A 51 10.71 -14.93 -18.99
N TYR A 52 9.61 -15.08 -19.73
CA TYR A 52 9.30 -16.30 -20.49
C TYR A 52 10.28 -16.61 -21.62
N ALA A 53 11.10 -15.64 -22.03
CA ALA A 53 12.14 -15.84 -23.04
C ALA A 53 13.45 -16.40 -22.45
N ASP A 54 13.58 -16.42 -21.12
CA ASP A 54 14.76 -16.88 -20.43
C ASP A 54 14.68 -18.38 -20.10
N SER A 55 15.62 -19.18 -20.62
CA SER A 55 15.68 -20.61 -20.33
C SER A 55 16.09 -20.93 -18.89
N GLU A 56 16.80 -20.02 -18.23
CA GLU A 56 17.21 -20.18 -16.83
C GLU A 56 16.00 -20.15 -15.91
N TYR A 57 14.99 -19.34 -16.21
CA TYR A 57 13.71 -19.33 -15.48
C TYR A 57 13.10 -20.73 -15.38
N TYR A 58 12.99 -21.44 -16.52
CA TYR A 58 12.44 -22.79 -16.56
C TYR A 58 13.34 -23.82 -15.89
N THR A 59 14.65 -23.65 -16.02
CA THR A 59 15.65 -24.54 -15.42
C THR A 59 15.63 -24.46 -13.89
N LEU A 60 15.50 -23.25 -13.33
CA LEU A 60 15.48 -22.98 -11.90
C LEU A 60 14.08 -23.16 -11.27
N ARG A 61 13.00 -23.07 -12.06
CA ARG A 61 11.61 -23.13 -11.58
C ARG A 61 10.81 -24.31 -12.13
N GLN A 62 11.43 -25.47 -12.26
CA GLN A 62 10.82 -26.67 -12.87
C GLN A 62 9.40 -27.02 -12.37
N ARG A 63 9.09 -26.72 -11.10
CA ARG A 63 7.80 -27.04 -10.47
C ARG A 63 6.76 -25.93 -10.52
N ILE A 64 7.20 -24.67 -10.64
CA ILE A 64 6.35 -23.49 -10.46
C ILE A 64 6.41 -22.51 -11.64
N GLY A 65 7.25 -22.78 -12.64
CA GLY A 65 7.40 -21.93 -13.81
C GLY A 65 6.13 -21.93 -14.67
N ILE A 66 5.76 -20.76 -15.16
CA ILE A 66 4.59 -20.59 -16.03
C ILE A 66 4.98 -20.91 -17.48
N ALA A 67 4.26 -21.84 -18.10
CA ALA A 67 4.53 -22.25 -19.48
C ALA A 67 4.40 -21.06 -20.44
N ARG A 68 5.31 -20.98 -21.43
CA ARG A 68 5.46 -19.82 -22.33
C ARG A 68 4.17 -19.46 -23.08
N ASP A 69 3.36 -20.45 -23.43
CA ASP A 69 2.08 -20.31 -24.12
C ASP A 69 0.93 -19.82 -23.21
N GLN A 70 1.11 -19.89 -21.89
CA GLN A 70 0.17 -19.35 -20.90
C GLN A 70 0.48 -17.90 -20.51
N VAL A 71 1.72 -17.44 -20.73
CA VAL A 71 2.15 -16.10 -20.34
C VAL A 71 1.47 -15.02 -21.19
N LEU A 72 0.97 -13.98 -20.52
CA LEU A 72 0.39 -12.82 -21.18
C LEU A 72 1.52 -11.87 -21.61
N GLN A 73 1.97 -11.98 -22.85
CA GLN A 73 3.17 -11.29 -23.33
C GLN A 73 3.00 -9.76 -23.30
N LEU A 74 3.94 -9.08 -22.66
CA LEU A 74 4.01 -7.61 -22.61
C LEU A 74 4.95 -7.08 -23.70
N ASP A 75 6.12 -7.72 -23.82
CA ASP A 75 7.12 -7.51 -24.87
C ASP A 75 7.71 -8.87 -25.32
N ALA A 76 8.88 -8.89 -25.97
CA ALA A 76 9.48 -10.13 -26.47
C ALA A 76 10.23 -10.95 -25.40
N GLN A 77 10.33 -10.46 -24.17
CA GLN A 77 11.18 -10.98 -23.11
C GLN A 77 10.38 -11.35 -21.86
N ALA A 78 9.36 -10.56 -21.54
CA ALA A 78 8.57 -10.66 -20.33
C ALA A 78 7.06 -10.55 -20.57
N GLY A 79 6.30 -11.16 -19.67
CA GLY A 79 4.84 -11.11 -19.68
C GLY A 79 4.24 -11.19 -18.29
N LEU A 80 2.93 -11.02 -18.18
CA LEU A 80 2.20 -11.16 -16.92
C LEU A 80 1.79 -12.60 -16.66
N HIS A 81 1.62 -12.93 -15.37
CA HIS A 81 0.90 -14.12 -14.94
C HIS A 81 -0.51 -14.20 -15.60
N PRO A 82 -1.02 -15.39 -15.97
CA PRO A 82 -2.37 -15.55 -16.53
C PRO A 82 -3.49 -14.89 -15.69
N SER A 83 -3.41 -15.01 -14.36
CA SER A 83 -4.38 -14.40 -13.44
C SER A 83 -4.44 -12.86 -13.50
N LEU A 84 -3.46 -12.22 -14.11
CA LEU A 84 -3.40 -10.76 -14.32
C LEU A 84 -4.01 -10.34 -15.66
N GLN A 85 -4.74 -11.22 -16.34
CA GLN A 85 -5.50 -10.90 -17.55
C GLN A 85 -6.29 -9.58 -17.49
N PRO A 86 -6.95 -9.21 -16.36
CA PRO A 86 -7.66 -7.93 -16.27
C PRO A 86 -6.78 -6.69 -16.49
N LEU A 87 -5.45 -6.79 -16.29
CA LEU A 87 -4.52 -5.68 -16.47
C LEU A 87 -4.08 -5.48 -17.93
N MET A 88 -4.35 -6.43 -18.82
CA MET A 88 -3.89 -6.36 -20.21
C MET A 88 -4.51 -5.18 -20.98
N ALA A 89 -5.74 -4.79 -20.67
CA ALA A 89 -6.36 -3.61 -21.28
C ALA A 89 -5.58 -2.33 -20.93
N LEU A 90 -5.15 -2.18 -19.67
CA LEU A 90 -4.34 -1.04 -19.22
C LEU A 90 -2.97 -1.04 -19.90
N TRP A 91 -2.35 -2.20 -20.07
CA TRP A 91 -1.10 -2.32 -20.83
C TRP A 91 -1.26 -1.86 -22.28
N GLN A 92 -2.27 -2.38 -22.98
CA GLN A 92 -2.54 -2.06 -24.38
C GLN A 92 -2.86 -0.57 -24.58
N ASN A 93 -3.56 0.04 -23.62
CA ASN A 93 -3.89 1.46 -23.61
C ASN A 93 -2.73 2.36 -23.18
N ARG A 94 -1.56 1.80 -22.79
CA ARG A 94 -0.42 2.53 -22.23
C ARG A 94 -0.72 3.24 -20.90
N GLU A 95 -1.62 2.67 -20.11
CA GLU A 95 -2.02 3.14 -18.78
C GLU A 95 -1.36 2.31 -17.65
N LEU A 96 -0.65 1.24 -18.00
CA LEU A 96 0.14 0.42 -17.10
C LEU A 96 1.63 0.48 -17.47
N ALA A 97 2.48 0.62 -16.45
CA ALA A 97 3.93 0.48 -16.57
C ALA A 97 4.44 -0.52 -15.55
N VAL A 98 5.49 -1.26 -15.92
CA VAL A 98 6.17 -2.23 -15.05
C VAL A 98 7.61 -1.75 -14.85
N VAL A 99 8.02 -1.63 -13.59
CA VAL A 99 9.41 -1.30 -13.23
C VAL A 99 9.98 -2.49 -12.46
N GLN A 100 10.97 -3.15 -13.05
CA GLN A 100 11.62 -4.32 -12.48
C GLN A 100 12.96 -3.95 -11.84
N SER A 101 13.51 -4.89 -11.06
CA SER A 101 14.83 -4.75 -10.43
C SER A 101 14.94 -3.51 -9.50
N VAL A 102 13.83 -3.14 -8.86
CA VAL A 102 13.79 -2.07 -7.87
C VAL A 102 14.23 -2.63 -6.52
N GLY A 103 15.19 -1.97 -5.89
CA GLY A 103 15.69 -2.33 -4.57
C GLY A 103 16.52 -1.21 -3.95
N TYR A 104 17.16 -1.51 -2.83
CA TYR A 104 18.02 -0.58 -2.10
C TYR A 104 19.44 -1.16 -1.96
N PRO A 105 20.49 -0.32 -1.92
CA PRO A 105 21.88 -0.80 -1.85
C PRO A 105 22.18 -1.49 -0.52
N SER A 106 23.19 -2.36 -0.47
CA SER A 106 23.69 -2.96 0.78
C SER A 106 22.62 -3.67 1.62
N ALA A 107 21.78 -4.48 0.98
CA ALA A 107 20.74 -5.25 1.67
C ALA A 107 21.33 -6.18 2.74
N ASN A 108 20.79 -6.10 3.96
CA ASN A 108 21.24 -6.88 5.12
C ASN A 108 20.37 -8.12 5.40
N LEU A 109 19.50 -8.50 4.45
CA LEU A 109 18.56 -9.63 4.53
C LEU A 109 17.54 -9.58 5.68
N SER A 110 17.49 -8.49 6.45
CA SER A 110 16.50 -8.32 7.51
C SER A 110 15.17 -7.86 6.93
N HIS A 111 14.16 -8.73 7.04
CA HIS A 111 12.80 -8.43 6.58
C HIS A 111 12.24 -7.16 7.23
N PHE A 112 12.41 -7.00 8.55
CA PHE A 112 11.95 -5.81 9.28
C PHE A 112 12.62 -4.54 8.78
N ARG A 113 13.92 -4.60 8.49
CA ARG A 113 14.65 -3.46 7.93
C ARG A 113 14.22 -3.14 6.50
N SER A 114 13.98 -4.16 5.67
CA SER A 114 13.46 -3.93 4.32
C SER A 114 12.10 -3.23 4.34
N ILE A 115 11.19 -3.68 5.20
CA ILE A 115 9.86 -3.07 5.35
C ILE A 115 9.99 -1.60 5.73
N GLU A 116 10.75 -1.28 6.78
CA GLU A 116 10.89 0.11 7.21
C GLU A 116 11.58 0.99 6.15
N ILE A 117 12.56 0.47 5.39
CA ILE A 117 13.13 1.21 4.25
C ILE A 117 12.05 1.52 3.20
N TRP A 118 11.19 0.56 2.85
CA TRP A 118 10.13 0.77 1.87
C TRP A 118 9.03 1.73 2.38
N ASP A 119 8.64 1.61 3.65
CA ASP A 119 7.65 2.47 4.28
C ASP A 119 8.14 3.91 4.40
N THR A 120 9.41 4.08 4.76
CA THR A 120 9.98 5.41 5.00
C THR A 120 10.70 5.97 3.78
N ALA A 121 10.96 5.18 2.75
CA ALA A 121 11.88 5.53 1.66
C ALA A 121 13.25 6.04 2.18
N SER A 122 13.74 5.48 3.29
CA SER A 122 15.05 5.82 3.86
C SER A 122 16.19 5.26 3.03
N LYS A 123 17.39 5.83 3.18
CA LYS A 123 18.61 5.16 2.68
C LYS A 123 18.91 3.93 3.55
N SER A 124 19.65 2.98 3.00
CA SER A 124 20.02 1.73 3.68
C SER A 124 20.78 1.92 4.99
N ASP A 125 21.48 3.05 5.16
CA ASP A 125 22.23 3.45 6.34
C ASP A 125 21.48 4.44 7.26
N GLN A 126 20.21 4.75 6.96
CA GLN A 126 19.39 5.71 7.70
C GLN A 126 18.16 5.06 8.33
N TYR A 127 17.84 5.42 9.56
CA TYR A 127 16.60 5.00 10.22
C TYR A 127 15.67 6.21 10.33
N LEU A 128 14.48 6.09 9.75
CA LEU A 128 13.45 7.14 9.82
C LEU A 128 12.23 6.57 10.54
N SER A 129 11.50 7.43 11.25
CA SER A 129 10.23 7.07 11.89
C SER A 129 9.01 7.40 11.03
N ASP A 130 9.14 8.42 10.19
CA ASP A 130 8.04 8.94 9.40
C ASP A 130 8.02 8.28 8.03
N GLY A 131 6.85 7.79 7.62
CA GLY A 131 6.62 7.22 6.30
C GLY A 131 6.77 8.26 5.19
N TRP A 132 7.05 7.81 3.98
CA TRP A 132 7.31 8.73 2.87
C TRP A 132 6.06 9.52 2.44
N LEU A 133 4.85 8.96 2.58
CA LEU A 133 3.61 9.72 2.33
C LEU A 133 3.38 10.77 3.41
N THR A 134 3.66 10.47 4.68
CA THR A 134 3.59 11.45 5.78
C THR A 134 4.46 12.66 5.49
N ARG A 135 5.71 12.44 5.07
CA ARG A 135 6.62 13.53 4.72
C ARG A 135 6.19 14.26 3.44
N ALA A 136 5.66 13.54 2.45
CA ALA A 136 5.14 14.14 1.23
C ALA A 136 3.96 15.08 1.51
N PHE A 137 3.04 14.69 2.39
CA PHE A 137 1.90 15.51 2.79
C PHE A 137 2.31 16.71 3.66
N ALA A 138 3.37 16.61 4.44
CA ALA A 138 3.94 17.77 5.13
C ALA A 138 4.45 18.83 4.13
N ALA A 139 5.06 18.41 3.02
CA ALA A 139 5.54 19.30 1.96
C ALA A 139 4.42 19.79 1.03
N ALA A 140 3.40 18.96 0.79
CA ALA A 140 2.24 19.25 -0.04
C ALA A 140 0.95 18.87 0.70
N PRO A 141 0.41 19.78 1.54
CA PRO A 141 -0.73 19.48 2.39
C PRO A 141 -1.97 19.04 1.63
N VAL A 142 -2.61 17.99 2.14
CA VAL A 142 -3.88 17.49 1.63
C VAL A 142 -5.00 18.51 1.94
N PRO A 143 -5.97 18.71 1.03
CA PRO A 143 -7.11 19.59 1.28
C PRO A 143 -7.83 19.30 2.60
N ARG A 144 -8.05 20.35 3.40
CA ARG A 144 -8.62 20.25 4.76
C ARG A 144 -10.07 19.75 4.79
N ASN A 145 -10.78 19.84 3.67
CA ASN A 145 -12.15 19.35 3.52
C ASN A 145 -12.25 17.82 3.42
N TYR A 146 -11.14 17.09 3.24
CA TYR A 146 -11.15 15.64 3.36
C TYR A 146 -11.21 15.20 4.82
N ALA A 147 -11.96 14.13 5.07
CA ALA A 147 -12.11 13.54 6.41
C ALA A 147 -10.80 12.97 6.96
N ALA A 148 -9.94 12.45 6.07
CA ALA A 148 -8.62 11.92 6.37
C ALA A 148 -7.67 12.26 5.21
N ASP A 149 -6.37 12.30 5.51
CA ASP A 149 -5.29 12.49 4.54
C ASP A 149 -4.90 11.16 3.88
N GLY A 150 -5.16 10.03 4.55
CA GLY A 150 -4.95 8.68 4.01
C GLY A 150 -5.77 7.63 4.76
N VAL A 151 -6.04 6.51 4.09
CA VAL A 151 -6.74 5.37 4.67
C VAL A 151 -5.93 4.10 4.36
N VAL A 152 -5.60 3.34 5.39
CA VAL A 152 -5.00 2.00 5.29
C VAL A 152 -6.09 0.98 5.51
N LEU A 153 -6.16 -0.03 4.64
CA LEU A 153 -7.14 -1.11 4.72
C LEU A 153 -6.43 -2.45 4.93
N GLY A 154 -6.88 -3.24 5.89
CA GLY A 154 -6.42 -4.62 6.10
C GLY A 154 -5.17 -4.76 6.97
N SER A 155 -4.72 -3.68 7.62
CA SER A 155 -3.61 -3.70 8.59
C SER A 155 -3.73 -2.54 9.58
N ASN A 156 -3.25 -2.75 10.81
CA ASN A 156 -3.07 -1.70 11.81
C ASN A 156 -1.72 -0.97 11.68
N GLU A 157 -0.85 -1.44 10.78
CA GLU A 157 0.43 -0.78 10.49
C GLU A 157 0.20 0.36 9.50
N MET A 158 0.62 1.56 9.88
CA MET A 158 0.42 2.75 9.04
C MET A 158 1.35 2.79 7.82
N GLY A 159 2.42 1.99 7.81
CA GLY A 159 3.35 1.87 6.69
C GLY A 159 3.85 3.23 6.19
N PRO A 160 3.69 3.56 4.89
CA PRO A 160 4.06 4.87 4.34
C PRO A 160 3.37 6.09 4.97
N LEU A 161 2.27 5.90 5.70
CA LEU A 161 1.55 6.93 6.45
C LEU A 161 1.94 6.98 7.94
N ALA A 162 2.97 6.23 8.37
CA ALA A 162 3.47 6.27 9.74
C ALA A 162 4.10 7.63 10.08
N GLY A 163 4.15 7.96 11.37
CA GLY A 163 4.74 9.21 11.87
C GLY A 163 3.71 10.27 12.25
N GLY A 164 4.19 11.48 12.51
CA GLY A 164 3.36 12.62 12.95
C GLY A 164 2.87 13.49 11.79
N GLY A 165 1.74 14.18 12.01
CA GLY A 165 1.29 15.27 11.12
C GLY A 165 0.34 14.89 9.99
N THR A 166 0.06 13.60 9.79
CA THR A 166 -0.94 13.11 8.83
C THR A 166 -2.19 12.59 9.55
N ARG A 167 -3.38 13.00 9.09
CA ARG A 167 -4.67 12.49 9.57
C ARG A 167 -4.99 11.19 8.87
N ALA A 168 -4.30 10.11 9.23
CA ALA A 168 -4.52 8.80 8.60
C ALA A 168 -5.34 7.86 9.50
N LEU A 169 -6.14 7.01 8.85
CA LEU A 169 -7.00 6.01 9.51
C LEU A 169 -6.59 4.60 9.06
N ALA A 170 -6.56 3.65 9.99
CA ALA A 170 -6.44 2.23 9.69
C ALA A 170 -7.79 1.54 9.94
N LEU A 171 -8.23 0.72 8.99
CA LEU A 171 -9.50 -0.03 9.02
C LEU A 171 -9.29 -1.52 8.77
#